data_AF-A0A972M3P7-F1
#
_entry.id   AF-A0A972M3P7-F1
#
_cell.length_a   1.000
_cell.length_b   1.000
_cell.length_c   1.000
_cell.angle_alpha   90.00
_cell.angle_beta   90.00
_cell.angle_gamma   90.00
#
_symmetry.space_group_name_H-M   'P 1'
#
loop_
_entity.id
_entity.type
_entity.pdbx_description
1 polymer ?
#
loop_
_entity_poly.entity_id
_entity_poly.type
_entity_poly.pdbx_seq_one_letter_code
_entity_poly.pdbx_strand_id
1 'polypeptide(L)'
;MRKIFLSLIALTTFIVPTFGSWAKLPKGEHCLTHYYIVEPVFLMPVLIKHKDELNLTPEQKEKIKALIREIKPKAVYYSQRIDELVPKIRRDLIFNPDKKMVEDELTLLADLKIRKSLLNYECIQALRKILTEEQFKKLLQYAGIH
;
A
#
# COMPACT_ATOMS: atom_id res chain seq x y z
N MET A 1 80.98 -8.68 0.98
CA MET A 1 80.57 -8.42 2.38
C MET A 1 79.06 -8.27 2.45
N ARG A 2 78.41 -9.19 3.16
CA ARG A 2 76.97 -9.21 3.46
C ARG A 2 76.60 -8.03 4.36
N LYS A 3 75.55 -7.27 4.00
CA LYS A 3 74.61 -6.69 4.98
C LYS A 3 73.21 -6.78 4.38
N ILE A 4 72.46 -7.75 4.88
CA ILE A 4 71.04 -7.97 4.67
C ILE A 4 70.32 -6.94 5.55
N PHE A 5 69.53 -6.05 4.95
CA PHE A 5 68.52 -5.28 5.67
C PHE A 5 67.15 -5.82 5.27
N LEU A 6 66.69 -6.80 6.05
CA LEU A 6 65.29 -7.17 6.18
C LEU A 6 64.57 -5.99 6.84
N SER A 7 63.69 -5.33 6.12
CA SER A 7 62.83 -4.28 6.66
C SER A 7 61.44 -4.42 6.07
N LEU A 8 60.65 -5.21 6.80
CA LEU A 8 59.20 -5.32 6.86
C LEU A 8 58.39 -4.63 5.74
N ILE A 9 57.83 -5.48 4.88
CA ILE A 9 56.60 -5.20 4.15
C ILE A 9 55.49 -5.06 5.21
N ALA A 10 55.10 -3.81 5.52
CA ALA A 10 53.88 -3.54 6.26
C ALA A 10 52.69 -3.87 5.34
N LEU A 11 52.31 -5.14 5.37
CA LEU A 11 51.08 -5.66 4.77
C LEU A 11 49.92 -5.09 5.58
N THR A 12 49.48 -3.87 5.25
CA THR A 12 48.21 -3.35 5.76
C THR A 12 47.09 -4.12 5.06
N THR A 13 46.75 -5.27 5.63
CA THR A 13 45.46 -5.92 5.41
C THR A 13 44.40 -4.93 5.85
N PHE A 14 43.88 -4.15 4.90
CA PHE A 14 42.55 -3.56 5.05
C PHE A 14 41.61 -4.74 5.17
N ILE A 15 41.32 -5.09 6.42
CA ILE A 15 40.12 -5.81 6.81
C ILE A 15 38.99 -4.92 6.31
N VAL A 16 38.53 -5.18 5.07
CA VAL A 16 37.23 -4.71 4.64
C VAL A 16 36.27 -5.34 5.66
N PRO A 17 35.57 -4.55 6.49
CA PRO A 17 34.51 -5.12 7.28
C PRO A 17 33.58 -5.75 6.25
N THR A 18 33.42 -7.06 6.32
CA THR A 18 32.33 -7.77 5.66
C THR A 18 31.08 -7.05 6.12
N PHE A 19 30.62 -6.09 5.31
CA PHE A 19 29.42 -5.33 5.55
C PHE A 19 28.36 -6.38 5.74
N GLY A 20 27.98 -6.54 7.00
CA GLY A 20 27.17 -7.64 7.47
C GLY A 20 26.00 -7.81 6.53
N SER A 21 25.78 -9.06 6.14
CA SER A 21 24.49 -9.62 5.78
C SER A 21 23.37 -8.60 5.93
N TRP A 22 23.13 -7.82 4.87
CA TRP A 22 22.03 -6.87 4.86
C TRP A 22 20.79 -7.71 5.07
N ALA A 23 20.22 -7.54 6.25
CA ALA A 23 19.06 -8.26 6.73
C ALA A 23 18.08 -8.38 5.57
N LYS A 24 17.64 -9.61 5.29
CA LYS A 24 16.46 -9.88 4.46
C LYS A 24 15.45 -8.80 4.79
N LEU A 25 15.25 -7.83 3.89
CA LEU A 25 14.17 -6.88 4.03
C LEU A 25 12.92 -7.74 4.23
N PRO A 26 12.18 -7.56 5.33
CA PRO A 26 11.00 -8.37 5.53
C PRO A 26 10.13 -8.20 4.28
N LYS A 27 9.63 -9.31 3.74
CA LYS A 27 8.42 -9.30 2.90
C LYS A 27 7.28 -8.83 3.81
N GLY A 28 7.31 -7.55 4.17
CA GLY A 28 6.39 -6.96 5.10
C GLY A 28 5.05 -6.92 4.40
N GLU A 29 4.05 -7.50 5.05
CA GLU A 29 2.67 -7.09 4.85
C GLU A 29 2.68 -5.56 4.78
N HIS A 30 2.43 -5.00 3.60
CA HIS A 30 2.34 -3.56 3.46
C HIS A 30 1.26 -3.10 4.44
N CYS A 31 1.61 -2.21 5.38
CA CYS A 31 0.61 -1.57 6.22
C CYS A 31 -0.48 -1.00 5.30
N LEU A 32 -1.75 -1.10 5.68
CA LEU A 32 -2.84 -0.67 4.80
C LEU A 32 -2.69 0.81 4.39
N THR A 33 -2.02 1.63 5.20
CA THR A 33 -1.65 3.03 4.91
C THR A 33 -0.60 3.21 3.80
N HIS A 34 0.01 2.13 3.31
CA HIS A 34 0.81 2.16 2.07
C HIS A 34 -0.03 2.67 0.90
N TYR A 35 -1.30 2.27 0.84
CA TYR A 35 -2.20 2.59 -0.27
C TYR A 35 -3.19 3.72 -0.01
N TYR A 36 -3.47 4.01 1.25
CA TYR A 36 -4.53 4.93 1.68
C TYR A 36 -3.94 5.99 2.60
N ILE A 37 -4.58 7.16 2.67
CA ILE A 37 -4.15 8.22 3.61
C ILE A 37 -4.54 7.88 5.05
N VAL A 38 -5.68 7.22 5.20
CA VAL A 38 -6.18 6.69 6.46
C VAL A 38 -6.42 5.20 6.31
N GLU A 39 -6.51 4.48 7.41
CA GLU A 39 -6.85 3.06 7.36
C GLU A 39 -8.21 2.86 6.67
N PRO A 40 -8.27 2.04 5.60
CA PRO A 40 -9.47 1.88 4.81
C PRO A 40 -10.52 1.02 5.53
N VAL A 41 -11.79 1.31 5.28
CA VAL A 41 -12.90 0.49 5.78
C VAL A 41 -13.35 -0.47 4.68
N PHE A 42 -12.96 -1.74 4.78
CA PHE A 42 -13.17 -2.74 3.73
C PHE A 42 -14.53 -3.44 3.77
N LEU A 43 -15.63 -2.70 3.55
CA LEU A 43 -16.97 -3.31 3.58
C LEU A 43 -17.28 -4.25 2.42
N MET A 44 -16.74 -4.00 1.21
CA MET A 44 -17.05 -4.83 0.05
C MET A 44 -16.53 -6.28 0.18
N PRO A 45 -15.27 -6.53 0.58
CA PRO A 45 -14.81 -7.90 0.87
C PRO A 45 -15.63 -8.60 1.96
N VAL A 46 -16.00 -7.88 3.03
CA VAL A 46 -16.84 -8.41 4.11
C VAL A 46 -18.22 -8.80 3.57
N LEU A 47 -18.84 -7.94 2.75
CA LEU A 47 -20.11 -8.23 2.10
C LEU A 47 -20.02 -9.49 1.24
N ILE A 48 -18.98 -9.64 0.43
CA ILE A 48 -18.82 -10.81 -0.45
C ILE A 48 -18.69 -12.09 0.38
N LYS A 49 -17.95 -12.03 1.50
CA LYS A 49 -17.75 -13.15 2.43
C LYS A 49 -19.06 -13.57 3.12
N HIS A 50 -19.90 -12.62 3.50
CA HIS A 50 -21.14 -12.84 4.27
C HIS A 50 -22.43 -12.64 3.46
N LYS A 51 -22.34 -12.69 2.13
CA LYS A 51 -23.46 -12.35 1.22
C LYS A 51 -24.72 -13.19 1.46
N ASP A 52 -24.54 -14.45 1.85
CA ASP A 52 -25.64 -15.40 2.04
C ASP A 52 -26.36 -15.14 3.38
N GLU A 53 -25.69 -14.52 4.35
CA GLU A 53 -26.24 -14.14 5.65
C GLU A 53 -26.96 -12.78 5.64
N LEU A 54 -26.73 -11.98 4.59
CA LEU A 54 -27.34 -10.65 4.41
C LEU A 54 -28.68 -10.70 3.68
N ASN A 55 -29.12 -11.89 3.21
CA ASN A 55 -30.39 -12.09 2.50
C ASN A 55 -30.59 -11.07 1.36
N LEU A 56 -29.55 -10.84 0.56
CA LEU A 56 -29.59 -9.85 -0.51
C LEU A 56 -30.62 -10.22 -1.59
N THR A 57 -31.45 -9.27 -1.99
CA THR A 57 -32.40 -9.46 -3.09
C THR A 57 -31.65 -9.59 -4.43
N PRO A 58 -32.27 -10.19 -5.47
CA PRO A 58 -31.67 -10.23 -6.80
C PRO A 58 -31.27 -8.84 -7.34
N GLU A 59 -32.09 -7.82 -7.08
CA GLU A 59 -31.82 -6.44 -7.48
C GLU A 59 -30.59 -5.86 -6.76
N GLN A 60 -30.47 -6.08 -5.45
CA GLN A 60 -29.30 -5.65 -4.68
C GLN A 60 -28.03 -6.34 -5.18
N LYS A 61 -28.10 -7.63 -5.49
CA LYS A 61 -26.96 -8.39 -6.04
C LYS A 61 -26.48 -7.81 -7.37
N GLU A 62 -27.40 -7.45 -8.27
CA GLU A 62 -27.02 -6.82 -9.55
C GLU A 62 -26.45 -5.41 -9.35
N LYS A 63 -27.02 -4.58 -8.46
CA LYS A 63 -26.46 -3.27 -8.11
C LYS A 63 -25.04 -3.38 -7.53
N ILE A 64 -24.80 -4.34 -6.64
CA ILE A 64 -23.48 -4.61 -6.07
C ILE A 64 -22.50 -5.07 -7.15
N LYS A 65 -22.92 -5.94 -8.06
CA LYS A 65 -22.09 -6.40 -9.18
C LYS A 65 -21.70 -5.25 -10.12
N ALA A 66 -22.63 -4.33 -10.40
CA ALA A 66 -22.36 -3.12 -11.16
C ALA A 66 -21.35 -2.22 -10.43
N LEU A 67 -21.55 -2.00 -9.13
CA LEU A 67 -20.63 -1.24 -8.28
C LEU A 67 -19.20 -1.82 -8.30
N ILE A 68 -19.06 -3.14 -8.19
CA ILE A 68 -17.75 -3.83 -8.26
C ILE A 68 -17.10 -3.59 -9.62
N ARG A 69 -17.86 -3.71 -10.72
CA ARG A 69 -17.35 -3.49 -12.08
C ARG A 69 -16.85 -2.06 -12.28
N GLU A 70 -17.46 -1.09 -11.62
CA GLU A 70 -17.06 0.31 -11.72
C GLU A 70 -15.84 0.64 -10.86
N ILE A 71 -15.83 0.23 -9.59
CA ILE A 71 -14.81 0.64 -8.61
C ILE A 71 -13.53 -0.16 -8.76
N LYS A 72 -13.62 -1.48 -9.03
CA LYS A 72 -12.46 -2.37 -9.02
C LYS A 72 -11.36 -1.93 -10.00
N PRO A 73 -11.64 -1.56 -11.27
CA PRO A 73 -10.59 -1.12 -12.18
C PRO A 73 -9.88 0.16 -11.70
N LYS A 74 -10.65 1.14 -11.18
CA LYS A 74 -10.10 2.40 -10.64
C LYS A 74 -9.20 2.13 -9.43
N ALA A 75 -9.63 1.24 -8.52
CA ALA A 75 -8.86 0.87 -7.35
C ALA A 75 -7.55 0.15 -7.71
N VAL A 76 -7.59 -0.76 -8.70
CA VAL A 76 -6.40 -1.45 -9.22
C VAL A 76 -5.43 -0.43 -9.85
N TYR A 77 -5.94 0.47 -10.68
CA TYR A 77 -5.14 1.53 -11.30
C TYR A 77 -4.37 2.35 -10.27
N TYR A 78 -5.04 2.88 -9.24
CA TYR A 78 -4.35 3.66 -8.21
C TYR A 78 -3.33 2.82 -7.41
N SER A 79 -3.65 1.55 -7.14
CA SER A 79 -2.70 0.64 -6.46
C SER A 79 -1.41 0.48 -7.26
N GLN A 80 -1.52 0.20 -8.55
CA GLN A 80 -0.38 0.03 -9.45
C GLN A 80 0.47 1.30 -9.51
N ARG A 81 -0.17 2.47 -9.66
CA ARG A 81 0.56 3.75 -9.69
C ARG A 81 1.28 4.06 -8.39
N ILE A 82 0.68 3.72 -7.24
CA ILE A 82 1.33 3.85 -5.93
C ILE A 82 2.53 2.89 -5.84
N ASP A 83 2.37 1.63 -6.25
CA ASP A 83 3.43 0.62 -6.19
C ASP A 83 4.61 0.94 -7.12
N GLU A 84 4.36 1.60 -8.25
CA GLU A 84 5.39 2.11 -9.17
C GLU A 84 6.13 3.34 -8.58
N LEU A 85 5.38 4.27 -7.96
CA LEU A 85 5.92 5.56 -7.54
C LEU A 85 6.66 5.51 -6.20
N VAL A 86 6.22 4.68 -5.25
CA VAL A 86 6.82 4.60 -3.90
C VAL A 86 8.31 4.21 -3.93
N PRO A 87 8.75 3.18 -4.69
CA PRO A 87 10.17 2.84 -4.77
C PRO A 87 11.02 3.94 -5.40
N LYS A 88 10.46 4.68 -6.36
CA LYS A 88 11.11 5.83 -7.01
C LYS A 88 11.34 6.95 -6.01
N ILE A 89 10.28 7.41 -5.34
CA ILE A 89 10.35 8.46 -4.31
C ILE A 89 11.32 8.06 -3.19
N ARG A 90 11.30 6.80 -2.74
CA ARG A 90 12.24 6.34 -1.70
C ARG A 90 13.69 6.48 -2.14
N ARG A 91 13.99 6.22 -3.41
CA ARG A 91 15.34 6.42 -3.97
C ARG A 91 15.64 7.91 -4.07
N ASP A 92 14.73 8.71 -4.60
CA ASP A 92 14.96 10.13 -4.84
C ASP A 92 15.09 10.93 -3.52
N LEU A 93 14.39 10.54 -2.45
CA LEU A 93 14.57 11.10 -1.10
C LEU A 93 16.00 10.97 -0.54
N ILE A 94 16.75 9.96 -0.98
CA ILE A 94 18.12 9.70 -0.48
C ILE A 94 19.17 10.31 -1.40
N PHE A 95 18.96 10.21 -2.71
CA PHE A 95 20.00 10.45 -3.71
C PHE A 95 19.77 11.67 -4.59
N ASN A 96 18.55 12.23 -4.63
CA ASN A 96 18.24 13.33 -5.53
C ASN A 96 18.44 14.69 -4.82
N PRO A 97 19.34 15.55 -5.31
CA PRO A 97 19.57 16.87 -4.72
C PRO A 97 18.47 17.90 -5.06
N ASP A 98 17.61 17.63 -6.05
CA ASP A 98 16.52 18.53 -6.43
C ASP A 98 15.31 18.34 -5.52
N LYS A 99 15.24 19.18 -4.48
CA LYS A 99 14.12 19.22 -3.54
C LYS A 99 12.77 19.38 -4.25
N LYS A 100 12.69 20.24 -5.28
CA LYS A 100 11.42 20.53 -5.95
C LYS A 100 10.89 19.31 -6.68
N MET A 101 11.79 18.59 -7.37
CA MET A 101 11.41 17.34 -8.03
C MET A 101 10.85 16.32 -7.03
N VAL A 102 11.51 16.13 -5.89
CA VAL A 102 11.05 15.22 -4.83
C VAL A 102 9.70 15.67 -4.24
N GLU A 103 9.50 16.98 -4.06
CA GLU A 103 8.24 17.55 -3.57
C GLU A 103 7.07 17.32 -4.53
N ASP A 104 7.31 17.49 -5.83
CA ASP A 104 6.31 17.23 -6.87
C ASP A 104 5.91 15.74 -6.90
N GLU A 105 6.87 14.82 -6.73
CA GLU A 105 6.58 13.38 -6.67
C GLU A 105 5.81 12.99 -5.40
N LEU A 106 6.18 13.55 -4.24
CA LEU A 106 5.44 13.35 -3.00
C LEU A 106 4.01 13.85 -3.10
N THR A 107 3.80 15.00 -3.76
CA THR A 107 2.48 15.56 -4.03
C THR A 107 1.66 14.63 -4.92
N LEU A 108 2.26 14.10 -5.98
CA LEU A 108 1.62 13.12 -6.85
C LEU A 108 1.24 11.83 -6.10
N LEU A 109 2.13 11.33 -5.24
CA LEU A 109 1.83 10.16 -4.39
C LEU A 109 0.66 10.45 -3.44
N ALA A 110 0.66 11.62 -2.81
CA ALA A 110 -0.43 12.04 -1.92
C ALA A 110 -1.75 12.07 -2.68
N ASP A 111 -1.81 12.69 -3.86
CA ASP A 111 -3.00 12.74 -4.71
C ASP A 111 -3.52 11.35 -5.06
N LEU A 112 -2.65 10.41 -5.45
CA LEU A 112 -3.03 9.03 -5.74
C LEU A 112 -3.67 8.35 -4.52
N LYS A 113 -3.09 8.54 -3.33
CA LYS A 113 -3.64 8.02 -2.08
C LYS A 113 -4.97 8.68 -1.71
N ILE A 114 -5.13 10.00 -1.91
CA ILE A 114 -6.41 10.72 -1.73
C ILE A 114 -7.47 10.05 -2.60
N ARG A 115 -7.19 9.91 -3.91
CA ARG A 115 -8.15 9.33 -4.87
C ARG A 115 -8.54 7.91 -4.49
N LYS A 116 -7.58 7.08 -4.03
CA LYS A 116 -7.85 5.72 -3.59
C LYS A 116 -8.68 5.67 -2.29
N SER A 117 -8.43 6.57 -1.34
CA SER A 117 -9.25 6.72 -0.13
C SER A 117 -10.67 7.19 -0.46
N LEU A 118 -10.84 8.12 -1.40
CA LEU A 118 -12.16 8.57 -1.86
C LEU A 118 -12.95 7.45 -2.54
N LEU A 119 -12.31 6.58 -3.33
CA LEU A 119 -12.99 5.38 -3.86
C LEU A 119 -13.52 4.46 -2.76
N ASN A 120 -12.78 4.31 -1.65
CA ASN A 120 -13.25 3.52 -0.52
C ASN A 120 -14.48 4.16 0.13
N TYR A 121 -14.46 5.48 0.32
CA TYR A 121 -15.62 6.25 0.78
C TYR A 121 -16.83 6.09 -0.15
N GLU A 122 -16.64 6.27 -1.46
CA GLU A 122 -17.70 6.13 -2.48
C GLU A 122 -18.30 4.72 -2.46
N CYS A 123 -17.48 3.68 -2.32
CA CYS A 123 -17.93 2.31 -2.17
C CYS A 123 -18.85 2.15 -0.94
N ILE A 124 -18.46 2.72 0.20
CA ILE A 124 -19.24 2.65 1.44
C ILE A 124 -20.58 3.37 1.28
N GLN A 125 -20.58 4.57 0.70
CA GLN A 125 -21.82 5.32 0.44
C GLN A 125 -22.75 4.59 -0.53
N ALA A 126 -22.21 3.98 -1.57
CA ALA A 126 -22.99 3.18 -2.51
C ALA A 126 -23.61 1.95 -1.82
N LEU A 127 -22.84 1.23 -1.00
CA LEU A 127 -23.36 0.10 -0.22
C LEU A 127 -24.48 0.53 0.74
N ARG A 128 -24.33 1.68 1.42
CA ARG A 128 -25.36 2.23 2.29
C ARG A 128 -26.66 2.55 1.56
N LYS A 129 -26.59 2.92 0.28
CA LYS A 129 -27.77 3.19 -0.57
C LYS A 129 -28.41 1.91 -1.13
N ILE A 130 -27.61 0.87 -1.39
CA ILE A 130 -28.11 -0.38 -1.97
C ILE A 130 -28.75 -1.27 -0.90
N LEU A 131 -28.16 -1.32 0.29
CA LEU A 131 -28.62 -2.13 1.41
C LEU A 131 -29.72 -1.43 2.19
N THR A 132 -30.56 -2.21 2.87
CA THR A 132 -31.41 -1.66 3.92
C THR A 132 -30.57 -1.21 5.11
N GLU A 133 -31.13 -0.37 5.97
CA GLU A 133 -30.46 0.09 7.18
C GLU A 133 -30.00 -1.09 8.07
N GLU A 134 -30.87 -2.08 8.27
CA GLU A 134 -30.53 -3.28 9.05
C GLU A 134 -29.44 -4.13 8.39
N GLN A 135 -29.47 -4.30 7.06
CA GLN A 135 -28.41 -5.02 6.33
C GLN A 135 -27.08 -4.27 6.43
N PHE A 136 -27.09 -2.94 6.31
CA PHE A 136 -25.87 -2.14 6.42
C PHE A 136 -25.30 -2.16 7.83
N LYS A 137 -26.16 -2.08 8.87
CA LYS A 137 -25.76 -2.22 10.27
C LYS A 137 -25.14 -3.60 10.53
N LYS A 138 -25.76 -4.67 10.04
CA LYS A 138 -25.24 -6.04 10.13
C LYS A 138 -23.88 -6.17 9.42
N LEU A 139 -23.71 -5.52 8.27
CA LEU A 139 -22.44 -5.47 7.57
C LEU A 139 -21.34 -4.76 8.36
N LEU A 140 -21.65 -3.65 9.05
CA LEU A 140 -20.70 -2.97 9.93
C LEU A 140 -20.27 -3.85 11.10
N GLN A 141 -21.21 -4.60 11.70
CA GLN A 141 -20.90 -5.57 12.76
C GLN A 141 -19.95 -6.67 12.27
N TYR A 142 -20.17 -7.22 11.08
CA TYR A 142 -19.25 -8.18 10.47
C TYR A 142 -17.86 -7.61 10.18
N ALA A 143 -17.78 -6.30 9.96
CA ALA A 143 -16.51 -5.59 9.80
C ALA A 143 -15.83 -5.21 11.14
N GLY A 144 -16.46 -5.51 12.29
CA GLY A 144 -15.94 -5.14 13.62
C GLY A 144 -16.10 -3.66 13.95
N ILE A 145 -17.05 -2.97 13.32
CA ILE A 145 -17.32 -1.54 13.51
C ILE A 145 -18.60 -1.41 14.32
N HIS A 146 -18.48 -0.81 15.51
CA HIS A 146 -19.55 -0.66 16.50
C HIS A 146 -20.04 0.78 16.59
#